data_AF-A0A6N9PSZ5-F1
#
_entry.id   AF-A0A6N9PSZ5-F1
#
_cell.length_a   1.000
_cell.length_b   1.000
_cell.length_c   1.000
_cell.angle_alpha   90.00
_cell.angle_beta   90.00
_cell.angle_gamma   90.00
#
_symmetry.space_group_name_H-M   'P 1'
#
loop_
_entity.id
_entity.type
_entity.pdbx_description
1 polymer ?
#
loop_
_entity_poly.entity_id
_entity_poly.type
_entity_poly.pdbx_seq_one_letter_code
_entity_poly.pdbx_strand_id
1 'polypeptide(L)'
;MCIENTAEAAMATKDQEREVLQQIKAMVDDLGPRSYIATAFRGVFDIAEENIDNDFSGNPVEQAQDLGEQLAQCTVQAGQLAEERDEYKARAEAAEAQMIVLKAKLYDYITA
;
A
#
# COMPACT_ATOMS: atom_id res chain seq x y z
N MET A 1 -48.55 15.98 16.43
CA MET A 1 -47.87 15.11 15.46
C MET A 1 -46.67 15.89 14.96
N CYS A 2 -45.49 15.61 15.50
CA CYS A 2 -44.26 16.27 15.07
C CYS A 2 -43.92 15.70 13.69
N ILE A 3 -43.91 16.56 12.67
CA ILE A 3 -43.44 16.16 11.35
C ILE A 3 -41.92 16.20 11.44
N GLU A 4 -41.30 15.03 11.54
CA GLU A 4 -39.87 14.88 11.38
C GLU A 4 -39.54 15.16 9.92
N ASN A 5 -38.87 16.28 9.67
CA ASN A 5 -38.35 16.61 8.35
C ASN A 5 -37.02 15.88 8.17
N THR A 6 -37.08 14.58 7.86
CA THR A 6 -35.95 13.80 7.36
C THR A 6 -35.79 14.06 5.86
N ALA A 7 -35.38 15.28 5.52
CA ALA A 7 -34.76 15.53 4.23
C ALA A 7 -33.36 14.91 4.29
N GLU A 8 -33.25 13.65 3.86
CA GLU A 8 -31.98 13.02 3.53
C GLU A 8 -31.22 13.97 2.58
N ALA A 9 -30.04 14.43 2.98
CA ALA A 9 -29.27 15.37 2.18
C ALA A 9 -28.98 14.70 0.82
N ALA A 10 -29.63 15.18 -0.23
CA ALA A 10 -29.40 14.67 -1.59
C ALA A 10 -27.89 14.76 -1.88
N MET A 11 -27.30 13.66 -2.34
CA MET A 11 -25.90 13.65 -2.76
C MET A 11 -25.68 14.74 -3.81
N ALA A 12 -24.58 15.47 -3.69
CA ALA A 12 -24.20 16.45 -4.70
C ALA A 12 -24.07 15.76 -6.06
N THR A 13 -24.52 16.42 -7.13
CA THR A 13 -24.33 15.90 -8.48
C THR A 13 -22.88 16.12 -8.93
N LYS A 14 -22.41 15.32 -9.88
CA LYS A 14 -21.07 15.50 -10.47
C LYS A 14 -20.85 16.91 -11.00
N ASP A 15 -21.87 17.51 -11.61
CA ASP A 15 -21.80 18.89 -12.12
C ASP A 15 -21.64 19.91 -10.99
N GLN A 16 -22.35 19.74 -9.87
CA GLN A 16 -22.19 20.58 -8.68
C GLN A 16 -20.79 20.45 -8.09
N GLU A 17 -20.25 19.23 -8.00
CA GLU A 17 -18.90 19.01 -7.49
C GLU A 17 -17.83 19.64 -8.41
N ARG A 18 -17.99 19.53 -9.73
CA ARG A 18 -17.08 20.17 -10.70
C ARG A 18 -17.12 21.69 -10.61
N GLU A 19 -18.30 22.27 -10.45
CA GLU A 19 -18.43 23.73 -10.30
C GLU A 19 -17.66 24.22 -9.07
N VAL A 20 -17.83 23.55 -7.93
CA VAL A 20 -17.10 23.87 -6.69
C VAL A 20 -15.60 23.67 -6.88
N LEU A 21 -15.19 22.56 -7.49
CA LEU A 21 -13.78 22.26 -7.76
C LEU A 21 -13.13 23.33 -8.63
N GLN A 22 -13.82 23.83 -9.65
CA GLN A 22 -13.32 24.89 -10.52
C GLN A 22 -13.13 26.22 -9.78
N GLN A 23 -14.01 26.54 -8.83
CA GLN A 23 -13.86 27.72 -7.97
C GLN A 23 -12.64 27.59 -7.04
N ILE A 24 -12.44 26.40 -6.45
CA ILE A 24 -11.26 26.14 -5.59
C ILE A 24 -9.96 26.24 -6.41
N LYS A 25 -9.94 25.68 -7.64
CA LYS A 25 -8.80 25.80 -8.56
C LYS A 25 -8.45 27.26 -8.82
N ALA A 26 -9.43 28.09 -9.17
CA ALA A 26 -9.20 29.52 -9.41
C ALA A 26 -8.64 30.24 -8.17
N MET A 27 -9.19 29.97 -6.98
CA MET A 27 -8.69 30.55 -5.73
C MET A 27 -7.24 30.17 -5.43
N VAL A 28 -6.84 28.93 -5.74
CA VAL A 28 -5.46 28.45 -5.53
C VAL A 28 -4.51 29.01 -6.59
N ASP A 29 -4.95 29.10 -7.85
CA ASP A 29 -4.17 29.66 -8.96
C ASP A 29 -3.87 31.16 -8.76
N ASP A 30 -4.82 31.93 -8.23
CA ASP A 30 -4.67 33.36 -7.93
C ASP A 30 -3.54 33.64 -6.90
N LEU A 31 -3.20 32.66 -6.05
CA LEU A 31 -2.08 32.78 -5.10
C LEU A 31 -0.70 32.68 -5.79
N GLY A 32 -0.67 32.18 -7.03
CA GLY A 32 0.53 31.96 -7.82
C GLY A 32 1.34 30.72 -7.43
N PRO A 33 2.22 30.23 -8.32
CA PRO A 33 2.89 28.94 -8.20
C PRO A 33 3.92 28.83 -7.05
N ARG A 34 4.32 29.96 -6.47
CA ARG A 34 5.24 30.00 -5.31
C ARG A 34 4.50 30.00 -3.97
N SER A 35 3.17 30.03 -3.98
CA SER A 35 2.37 29.89 -2.76
C SER A 35 2.58 28.52 -2.14
N TYR A 36 2.67 28.49 -0.81
CA TYR A 36 2.69 27.25 -0.05
C TYR A 36 1.41 26.43 -0.29
N ILE A 37 0.27 27.09 -0.47
CA ILE A 37 -1.02 26.44 -0.75
C ILE A 37 -1.00 25.83 -2.15
N ALA A 38 -0.60 26.59 -3.18
CA ALA A 38 -0.49 26.06 -4.55
C ALA A 38 0.47 24.86 -4.64
N THR A 39 1.56 24.90 -3.87
CA THR A 39 2.50 23.78 -3.79
C THR A 39 1.88 22.54 -3.12
N ALA A 40 1.12 22.73 -2.04
CA ALA A 40 0.48 21.64 -1.31
C ALA A 40 -0.67 20.98 -2.08
N PHE A 41 -1.41 21.76 -2.89
CA PHE A 41 -2.52 21.28 -3.71
C PHE A 41 -2.09 20.61 -5.03
N ARG A 42 -0.80 20.57 -5.34
CA ARG A 42 -0.29 19.91 -6.55
C ARG A 42 -0.73 18.44 -6.58
N GLY A 43 -1.45 18.04 -7.62
CA GLY A 43 -2.00 16.69 -7.80
C GLY A 43 -3.29 16.40 -7.03
N VAL A 44 -3.68 17.23 -6.05
CA VAL A 44 -4.96 17.07 -5.32
C VAL A 44 -6.15 17.28 -6.25
N PHE A 45 -6.01 18.20 -7.19
CA PHE A 45 -7.06 18.51 -8.16
C PHE A 45 -7.33 17.36 -9.14
N ASP A 46 -6.29 16.68 -9.61
CA ASP A 46 -6.43 15.54 -10.52
C ASP A 46 -7.14 14.38 -9.79
N ILE A 47 -6.76 14.13 -8.53
CA ILE A 47 -7.43 13.15 -7.65
C ILE A 47 -8.91 13.50 -7.46
N ALA A 48 -9.24 14.77 -7.23
CA ALA A 48 -10.62 15.20 -7.06
C ALA A 48 -11.44 14.99 -8.34
N GLU A 49 -10.88 15.26 -9.53
CA GLU A 49 -11.55 15.00 -10.80
C GLU A 49 -11.77 13.50 -11.02
N GLU A 50 -10.76 12.67 -10.76
CA GLU A 50 -10.88 11.22 -10.84
C GLU A 50 -11.92 10.65 -9.86
N ASN A 51 -12.02 11.21 -8.65
CA ASN A 51 -13.04 10.80 -7.69
C ASN A 51 -14.45 11.08 -8.20
N ILE A 52 -14.68 12.26 -8.78
CA ILE A 52 -15.96 12.64 -9.40
C ILE A 52 -16.26 11.72 -10.59
N ASP A 53 -15.28 11.48 -11.46
CA ASP A 53 -15.46 10.65 -12.65
C ASP A 53 -15.81 9.20 -12.32
N ASN A 54 -15.13 8.63 -11.33
CA ASN A 54 -15.24 7.22 -10.96
C ASN A 54 -16.26 6.93 -9.85
N ASP A 55 -17.00 7.94 -9.38
CA ASP A 55 -17.90 7.82 -8.22
C ASP A 55 -17.17 7.25 -6.97
N PHE A 56 -15.91 7.65 -6.80
CA PHE A 56 -15.08 7.13 -5.73
C PHE A 56 -15.44 7.78 -4.41
N SER A 57 -16.00 7.00 -3.48
CA SER A 57 -16.43 7.48 -2.16
C SER A 57 -15.34 7.46 -1.09
N GLY A 58 -14.14 6.96 -1.41
CA GLY A 58 -13.02 6.85 -0.47
C GLY A 58 -12.05 8.03 -0.56
N ASN A 59 -10.96 7.97 0.21
CA ASN A 59 -9.84 8.89 0.11
C ASN A 59 -8.62 8.18 -0.50
N PRO A 60 -8.24 8.48 -1.76
CA PRO A 60 -7.11 7.82 -2.41
C PRO A 60 -5.78 8.02 -1.67
N VAL A 61 -5.64 9.11 -0.91
CA VAL A 61 -4.43 9.40 -0.12
C VAL A 61 -4.31 8.42 1.05
N GLU A 62 -5.40 8.20 1.79
CA GLU A 62 -5.43 7.22 2.88
C GLU A 62 -5.18 5.81 2.34
N GLN A 63 -5.83 5.46 1.23
CA GLN A 63 -5.61 4.15 0.60
C GLN A 63 -4.14 3.96 0.16
N ALA A 64 -3.50 4.99 -0.40
CA ALA A 64 -2.09 4.93 -0.77
C ALA A 64 -1.16 4.80 0.45
N GLN A 65 -1.50 5.45 1.58
CA GLN A 65 -0.75 5.33 2.83
C GLN A 65 -0.85 3.91 3.40
N ASP A 66 -2.05 3.35 3.46
CA ASP A 66 -2.29 1.98 3.95
C ASP A 66 -1.55 0.95 3.07
N LEU A 67 -1.60 1.11 1.76
CA LEU A 67 -0.84 0.26 0.82
C LEU A 67 0.67 0.42 1.02
N GLY A 68 1.15 1.63 1.29
CA GLY A 68 2.55 1.90 1.62
C GLY A 68 3.01 1.19 2.89
N GLU A 69 2.18 1.22 3.94
CA GLU A 69 2.46 0.50 5.19
C GLU A 69 2.49 -1.02 4.98
N GLN A 70 1.51 -1.55 4.24
CA GLN A 70 1.47 -2.97 3.89
C GLN A 70 2.70 -3.40 3.06
N LEU A 71 3.12 -2.58 2.10
CA LEU A 71 4.33 -2.83 1.31
C LEU A 71 5.59 -2.85 2.18
N ALA A 72 5.71 -1.91 3.12
CA ALA A 72 6.82 -1.88 4.06
C ALA A 72 6.84 -3.15 4.94
N GLN A 73 5.69 -3.55 5.47
CA GLN A 73 5.56 -4.78 6.26
C GLN A 73 5.92 -6.03 5.45
N CYS A 74 5.41 -6.14 4.23
CA CYS A 74 5.69 -7.26 3.33
C CYS A 74 7.19 -7.35 3.00
N THR A 75 7.85 -6.21 2.81
CA THR A 75 9.29 -6.16 2.56
C THR A 75 10.10 -6.70 3.74
N VAL A 76 9.72 -6.36 4.97
CA VAL A 76 10.35 -6.88 6.19
C VAL A 76 10.15 -8.41 6.29
N GLN A 77 8.91 -8.88 6.08
CA GLN A 77 8.59 -10.31 6.11
C GLN A 77 9.37 -11.10 5.05
N ALA A 78 9.50 -10.55 3.83
CA ALA A 78 10.26 -11.18 2.76
C ALA A 78 11.75 -11.33 3.14
N GLY A 79 12.33 -10.33 3.82
CA GLY A 79 13.68 -10.40 4.36
C GLY A 79 13.84 -11.51 5.40
N GLN A 80 12.93 -11.56 6.38
CA GLN A 80 12.93 -12.59 7.43
C GLN A 80 12.83 -14.01 6.86
N LEU A 81 11.90 -14.22 5.90
CA LEU A 81 11.76 -15.52 5.24
C LEU A 81 12.99 -15.90 4.41
N ALA A 82 13.69 -14.92 3.84
CA ALA A 82 14.94 -15.18 3.12
C ALA A 82 16.07 -15.62 4.07
N GLU A 83 16.18 -15.00 5.24
CA GLU A 83 17.13 -15.41 6.29
C GLU A 83 16.82 -16.82 6.81
N GLU A 84 15.55 -17.10 7.16
CA GLU A 84 15.12 -18.43 7.59
C GLU A 84 15.42 -19.50 6.53
N ARG A 85 15.15 -19.21 5.25
CA ARG A 85 15.48 -20.10 4.14
C ARG A 85 16.98 -20.43 4.13
N ASP A 86 17.84 -19.43 4.33
CA ASP A 86 19.28 -19.63 4.31
C ASP A 86 19.77 -20.46 5.49
N GLU A 87 19.18 -20.27 6.68
CA GLU A 87 19.45 -21.13 7.83
C GLU A 87 19.02 -22.58 7.60
N TYR A 88 17.81 -22.80 7.07
CA TYR A 88 17.33 -24.15 6.75
C TYR A 88 18.21 -24.82 5.71
N LYS A 89 18.65 -24.08 4.69
CA LYS A 89 19.56 -24.59 3.66
C LYS A 89 20.90 -25.00 4.26
N ALA A 90 21.52 -24.15 5.07
CA ALA A 90 22.78 -24.47 5.74
C ALA A 90 22.66 -25.71 6.64
N ARG A 91 21.54 -25.85 7.35
CA ARG A 91 21.27 -27.03 8.18
C ARG A 91 21.09 -28.30 7.36
N ALA A 92 20.39 -28.21 6.22
CA ALA A 92 20.23 -29.34 5.31
C ALA A 92 21.58 -29.80 4.76
N GLU A 93 22.41 -28.87 4.29
CA GLU A 93 23.77 -29.16 3.80
C GLU A 93 24.63 -29.82 4.89
N ALA A 94 24.56 -29.34 6.13
CA ALA A 94 25.28 -29.95 7.26
C ALA A 94 24.79 -31.36 7.58
N ALA A 95 23.48 -31.62 7.51
CA ALA A 95 22.90 -32.94 7.73
C ALA A 95 23.29 -33.92 6.61
N GLU A 96 23.29 -33.47 5.35
CA GLU A 96 23.76 -34.25 4.20
C GLU A 96 25.24 -34.62 4.35
N ALA A 97 26.09 -33.68 4.76
CA ALA A 97 27.50 -33.95 5.03
C ALA A 97 27.69 -35.02 6.12
N GLN A 98 26.92 -34.95 7.21
CA GLN A 98 26.96 -35.98 8.26
C GLN A 98 26.54 -37.35 7.73
N MET A 99 25.48 -37.43 6.93
CA MET A 99 25.05 -38.69 6.30
C MET A 99 26.16 -39.31 5.45
N ILE A 100 26.89 -38.50 4.67
CA ILE A 100 28.01 -38.98 3.86
C ILE A 100 29.09 -39.60 4.76
N VAL A 101 29.47 -38.94 5.85
CA VAL A 101 30.48 -39.45 6.79
C VAL A 101 30.02 -40.75 7.45
N LEU A 102 28.77 -40.80 7.92
CA LEU A 102 28.19 -41.99 8.54
C LEU A 102 28.14 -43.16 7.56
N LYS A 103 27.77 -42.91 6.31
CA LYS A 103 27.73 -43.92 5.25
C LYS A 103 29.12 -44.49 4.96
N ALA A 104 30.16 -43.64 4.92
CA ALA A 104 31.53 -44.09 4.73
C ALA A 104 32.01 -44.99 5.89
N LYS A 105 31.79 -44.56 7.14
CA LYS A 105 32.12 -45.38 8.33
C LYS A 105 31.40 -46.72 8.35
N LEU A 106 30.14 -46.74 7.94
CA LEU A 106 29.37 -47.98 7.85
C LEU A 106 29.96 -48.91 6.79
N TYR A 107 30.36 -48.37 5.64
CA TYR A 107 31.02 -49.13 4.58
C TYR A 107 32.35 -49.76 5.05
N ASP A 108 33.18 -48.98 5.76
CA ASP A 108 34.42 -49.49 6.35
C ASP A 108 34.15 -50.62 7.35
N TYR A 109 33.11 -50.47 8.18
CA TYR A 109 32.74 -51.49 9.17
C TYR A 109 32.23 -52.79 8.55
N ILE A 110 31.43 -52.73 7.49
CA ILE A 110 30.88 -53.95 6.85
C ILE A 110 31.89 -54.68 5.94
N THR A 111 33.00 -54.02 5.60
CA THR A 111 34.04 -54.58 4.71
C THR A 111 35.30 -55.04 5.45
N ALA A 112 35.40 -54.74 6.75
CA ALA A 112 36.45 -55.23 7.66
C ALA A 112 36.13 -56.62 8.24
#